data_AF-A0A7S2I5C1-F1
#
_entry.id   AF-A0A7S2I5C1-F1
#
_cell.length_a   1.000
_cell.length_b   1.000
_cell.length_c   1.000
_cell.angle_alpha   90.00
_cell.angle_beta   90.00
_cell.angle_gamma   90.00
#
_symmetry.space_group_name_H-M   'P 1'
#
loop_
_entity.id
_entity.type
_entity.pdbx_description
1 polymer ?
#
loop_
_entity_poly.entity_id
_entity_poly.type
_entity_poly.pdbx_seq_one_letter_code
_entity_poly.pdbx_strand_id
1 'polypeptide(L)'
;ALFHVQFNPFYDGISLYAMARQTKKRMYKVHAKKAHSTLRTYAKSGFVNVVHQLKLLDAEQAALVGKKEYACKLYQESSILSVRGGFIQDAALSNERCAVFLLESRNDKNAVEDAVFHLEKAI
;
A
#
# COMPACT_ATOMS: atom_id res chain seq x y z
N ALA A 1 29.83 15.66 4.16
CA ALA A 1 28.39 15.51 4.45
C ALA A 1 28.00 14.08 4.10
N LEU A 2 27.76 13.24 5.10
CA LEU A 2 27.33 11.86 4.92
C LEU A 2 25.95 11.86 4.25
N PHE A 3 25.88 11.40 3.01
CA PHE A 3 24.62 10.98 2.39
C PHE A 3 24.09 9.80 3.20
N HIS A 4 23.29 10.10 4.23
CA HIS A 4 22.35 9.12 4.76
C HIS A 4 21.50 8.69 3.56
N VAL A 5 21.64 7.45 3.12
CA VAL A 5 20.64 6.81 2.26
C VAL A 5 19.33 6.97 3.01
N GLN A 6 18.52 7.92 2.57
CA GLN A 6 17.25 8.24 3.18
C GLN A 6 16.35 7.07 2.84
N PHE A 7 16.35 6.04 3.69
CA PHE A 7 15.39 4.95 3.67
C PHE A 7 14.01 5.59 3.49
N ASN A 8 13.38 5.34 2.35
CA ASN A 8 12.08 5.90 2.05
C ASN A 8 11.04 5.00 2.72
N PRO A 9 10.44 5.43 3.85
CA PRO A 9 9.54 4.58 4.62
C PRO A 9 8.30 4.16 3.83
N PHE A 10 7.99 4.82 2.71
CA PHE A 10 6.92 4.41 1.82
C PHE A 10 7.27 3.08 1.12
N TYR A 11 8.34 3.07 0.31
CA TYR A 11 8.73 1.87 -0.45
C TYR A 11 9.12 0.71 0.46
N ASP A 12 9.81 1.00 1.57
CA ASP A 12 10.09 -0.02 2.60
C ASP A 12 8.79 -0.64 3.12
N GLY A 13 7.80 0.21 3.44
CA GLY A 13 6.50 -0.22 3.94
C GLY A 13 5.82 -1.19 2.98
N ILE A 14 5.77 -0.86 1.69
CA ILE A 14 5.16 -1.71 0.65
C ILE A 14 5.83 -3.07 0.59
N SER A 15 7.16 -3.11 0.44
CA SER A 15 7.91 -4.36 0.35
C SER A 15 7.78 -5.19 1.63
N LEU A 16 7.84 -4.56 2.81
CA LEU A 16 7.73 -5.25 4.09
C LEU A 16 6.32 -5.80 4.34
N TYR A 17 5.27 -5.09 3.95
CA TYR A 17 3.90 -5.62 4.02
C TYR A 17 3.72 -6.81 3.06
N ALA A 18 4.21 -6.72 1.83
CA ALA A 18 4.18 -7.83 0.88
C ALA A 18 4.88 -9.08 1.46
N MET A 19 6.11 -8.92 1.97
CA MET A 19 6.87 -10.00 2.60
C MET A 19 6.19 -10.54 3.85
N ALA A 20 5.52 -9.69 4.63
CA ALA A 20 4.76 -10.11 5.81
C ALA A 20 3.56 -11.00 5.43
N ARG A 21 2.84 -10.68 4.35
CA ARG A 21 1.73 -11.53 3.85
C ARG A 21 2.24 -12.86 3.32
N GLN A 22 3.31 -12.84 2.52
CA GLN A 22 3.84 -14.03 1.86
C GLN A 22 4.52 -15.00 2.82
N THR A 23 5.42 -14.49 3.68
CA THR A 23 6.25 -15.35 4.54
C THR A 23 5.67 -15.58 5.93
N LYS A 24 4.71 -14.75 6.35
CA LYS A 24 4.12 -14.73 7.70
C LYS A 24 5.13 -14.53 8.83
N LYS A 25 6.38 -14.15 8.52
CA LYS A 25 7.42 -13.90 9.53
C LYS A 25 7.13 -12.61 10.28
N ARG A 26 7.17 -12.69 11.62
CA ARG A 26 6.89 -11.56 12.54
C ARG A 26 7.77 -10.34 12.27
N MET A 27 9.04 -10.55 11.90
CA MET A 27 10.00 -9.46 11.67
C MET A 27 9.54 -8.46 10.61
N TYR A 28 8.99 -8.93 9.48
CA TYR A 28 8.51 -8.04 8.42
C TYR A 28 7.32 -7.20 8.87
N LYS A 29 6.38 -7.81 9.61
CA LYS A 29 5.25 -7.09 10.19
C LYS A 29 5.69 -5.98 11.14
N VAL A 30 6.71 -6.24 11.97
CA VAL A 30 7.24 -5.23 12.90
C VAL A 30 7.85 -4.05 12.14
N HIS A 31 8.66 -4.32 11.11
CA HIS A 31 9.30 -3.26 10.34
C HIS A 31 8.29 -2.50 9.46
N ALA A 32 7.31 -3.20 8.86
CA ALA A 32 6.24 -2.56 8.09
C ALA A 32 5.44 -1.57 8.95
N LYS A 33 5.11 -1.95 10.19
CA LYS A 33 4.45 -1.06 11.15
C LYS A 33 5.31 0.15 11.54
N LYS A 34 6.63 -0.02 11.63
CA LYS A 34 7.56 1.09 11.88
C LYS A 34 7.54 2.08 10.73
N ALA A 35 7.69 1.60 9.50
CA ALA A 35 7.58 2.41 8.28
C ALA A 35 6.23 3.18 8.21
N HIS A 36 5.14 2.47 8.47
CA HIS A 36 3.79 3.05 8.52
C HIS A 36 3.65 4.13 9.59
N SER A 37 4.18 3.91 10.79
CA SER A 37 4.19 4.91 11.86
C SER A 37 5.00 6.15 11.48
N THR A 38 6.12 5.98 10.79
CA THR A 38 6.94 7.10 10.30
C THR A 38 6.16 7.96 9.30
N LEU A 39 5.51 7.36 8.30
CA LEU A 39 4.65 8.12 7.36
C LEU A 39 3.49 8.81 8.06
N ARG A 40 2.89 8.16 9.06
CA ARG A 40 1.83 8.75 9.86
C ARG A 40 2.30 10.00 10.60
N THR A 41 3.50 9.97 11.15
CA THR A 41 4.11 11.15 11.78
C THR A 41 4.30 12.26 10.75
N TYR A 42 4.82 11.96 9.55
CA TYR A 42 4.98 12.97 8.50
C TYR A 42 3.64 13.61 8.09
N ALA A 43 2.60 12.82 7.87
CA ALA A 43 1.28 13.33 7.54
C ALA A 43 0.73 14.25 8.66
N LYS A 44 0.91 13.87 9.93
CA LYS A 44 0.51 14.68 11.09
C LYS A 44 1.30 15.97 11.24
N SER A 45 2.57 15.97 10.86
CA SER A 45 3.43 17.16 10.87
C SER A 45 3.12 18.14 9.73
N GLY A 46 2.10 17.86 8.90
CA GLY A 46 1.65 18.77 7.84
C GLY A 46 2.23 18.48 6.47
N PHE A 47 2.97 17.38 6.28
CA PHE A 47 3.42 16.97 4.95
C PHE A 47 2.25 16.36 4.16
N VAL A 48 1.43 17.21 3.53
CA VAL A 48 0.23 16.78 2.78
C VAL A 48 0.58 15.85 1.62
N ASN A 49 1.77 16.01 1.04
CA ASN A 49 2.23 15.18 -0.07
C ASN A 49 2.45 13.70 0.29
N VAL A 50 2.46 13.31 1.58
CA VAL A 50 2.58 11.89 1.96
C VAL A 50 1.23 11.22 2.28
N VAL A 51 0.11 11.95 2.18
CA VAL A 51 -1.21 11.43 2.58
C VAL A 51 -1.65 10.26 1.71
N HIS A 52 -1.40 10.30 0.40
CA HIS A 52 -1.71 9.19 -0.50
C HIS A 52 -0.85 7.95 -0.17
N GLN A 53 0.44 8.14 0.09
CA GLN A 53 1.35 7.07 0.50
C GLN A 53 0.94 6.43 1.84
N LEU A 54 0.53 7.25 2.80
CA LEU A 54 0.03 6.76 4.09
C LEU A 54 -1.24 5.94 3.89
N LYS A 55 -2.14 6.39 3.02
CA LYS A 55 -3.38 5.67 2.69
C LYS A 55 -3.08 4.32 2.05
N LEU A 56 -2.06 4.23 1.19
CA LEU A 56 -1.62 2.94 0.63
C LEU A 56 -1.09 1.99 1.71
N LEU A 57 -0.31 2.50 2.68
CA LEU A 57 0.17 1.68 3.79
C LEU A 57 -0.96 1.29 4.77
N ASP A 58 -1.99 2.11 4.93
CA ASP A 58 -3.22 1.72 5.64
C ASP A 58 -3.91 0.54 4.92
N ALA A 59 -3.96 0.56 3.58
CA ALA A 59 -4.53 -0.52 2.77
C ALA A 59 -3.74 -1.83 2.94
N GLU A 60 -2.42 -1.79 2.84
CA GLU A 60 -1.55 -2.94 3.07
C GLU A 60 -1.70 -3.51 4.49
N GLN A 61 -1.86 -2.65 5.50
CA GLN A 61 -2.12 -3.10 6.87
C GLN A 61 -3.49 -3.77 7.01
N ALA A 62 -4.53 -3.27 6.33
CA ALA A 62 -5.85 -3.91 6.29
C ALA A 62 -5.79 -5.27 5.55
N ALA A 63 -5.06 -5.34 4.44
CA ALA A 63 -4.80 -6.56 3.69
C ALA A 63 -4.09 -7.62 4.56
N LEU A 64 -3.05 -7.22 5.29
CA LEU A 64 -2.30 -8.11 6.19
C LEU A 64 -3.17 -8.73 7.30
N VAL A 65 -4.21 -8.04 7.76
CA VAL A 65 -5.15 -8.57 8.77
C VAL A 65 -6.38 -9.26 8.18
N GLY A 66 -6.44 -9.42 6.85
CA GLY A 66 -7.52 -10.12 6.16
C GLY A 66 -8.82 -9.32 6.02
N LYS A 67 -8.80 -7.99 6.19
CA LYS A 67 -9.98 -7.13 6.03
C LYS A 67 -10.16 -6.75 4.56
N LYS A 68 -10.60 -7.70 3.73
CA LYS A 68 -10.63 -7.59 2.26
C LYS A 68 -11.29 -6.32 1.74
N GLU A 69 -12.59 -6.14 1.99
CA GLU A 69 -13.37 -4.99 1.47
C GLU A 69 -12.78 -3.64 1.91
N TYR A 70 -12.35 -3.58 3.18
CA TYR A 70 -11.75 -2.37 3.73
C TYR A 70 -10.39 -2.07 3.09
N ALA A 71 -9.57 -3.09 2.83
CA ALA A 71 -8.31 -2.94 2.13
C ALA A 71 -8.53 -2.39 0.71
N CYS A 72 -9.47 -2.96 -0.05
CA CYS A 72 -9.80 -2.49 -1.41
C CYS A 72 -10.27 -1.04 -1.42
N LYS A 73 -11.13 -0.66 -0.47
CA LYS A 73 -11.56 0.74 -0.31
C LYS A 73 -10.37 1.67 -0.08
N LEU A 74 -9.43 1.29 0.79
CA LEU A 74 -8.24 2.09 1.07
C LEU A 74 -7.28 2.16 -0.13
N TYR A 75 -7.10 1.07 -0.89
CA TYR A 75 -6.34 1.08 -2.15
C TYR A 75 -6.95 2.07 -3.15
N GLN A 76 -8.28 2.07 -3.30
CA GLN A 76 -8.98 3.01 -4.17
C GLN A 76 -8.84 4.46 -3.69
N GLU A 77 -9.00 4.72 -2.39
CA GLU A 77 -8.79 6.05 -1.81
C GLU A 77 -7.36 6.54 -2.05
N SER A 78 -6.37 5.67 -1.89
CA SER A 78 -4.96 5.96 -2.20
C SER A 78 -4.79 6.36 -3.66
N SER A 79 -5.32 5.56 -4.58
CA SER A 79 -5.27 5.84 -6.03
C SER A 79 -5.89 7.20 -6.38
N ILE A 80 -7.07 7.51 -5.84
CA ILE A 80 -7.76 8.80 -6.07
C ILE A 80 -6.92 9.97 -5.55
N LEU A 81 -6.35 9.86 -4.34
CA LEU A 81 -5.51 10.90 -3.77
C LEU A 81 -4.21 11.10 -4.57
N SER A 82 -3.60 10.01 -5.04
CA SER A 82 -2.43 10.04 -5.90
C SER A 82 -2.72 10.75 -7.22
N VAL A 83 -3.82 10.41 -7.90
CA VAL A 83 -4.23 11.08 -9.15
C VAL A 83 -4.46 12.57 -8.93
N ARG A 84 -5.20 12.94 -7.86
CA ARG A 84 -5.46 14.35 -7.52
C ARG A 84 -4.20 15.13 -7.19
N GLY A 85 -3.17 14.47 -6.65
CA GLY A 85 -1.88 15.06 -6.34
C GLY A 85 -0.89 15.05 -7.51
N GLY A 86 -1.23 14.48 -8.67
CA GLY A 86 -0.32 14.32 -9.81
C GLY A 86 0.70 13.18 -9.67
N PHE A 87 0.54 12.30 -8.68
CA PHE A 87 1.41 11.15 -8.41
C PHE A 87 0.93 9.91 -9.17
N ILE A 88 0.94 9.97 -10.51
CA ILE A 88 0.37 8.91 -11.36
C ILE A 88 1.02 7.54 -11.08
N GLN A 89 2.33 7.51 -10.83
CA GLN A 89 3.09 6.31 -10.46
C GLN A 89 2.53 5.65 -9.19
N ASP A 90 2.19 6.45 -8.17
CA ASP A 90 1.65 5.95 -6.91
C ASP A 90 0.18 5.52 -7.04
N ALA A 91 -0.55 6.09 -8.00
CA ALA A 91 -1.89 5.64 -8.38
C ALA A 91 -1.85 4.26 -9.06
N ALA A 92 -0.93 4.08 -10.01
CA ALA A 92 -0.68 2.80 -10.67
C ALA A 92 -0.25 1.73 -9.66
N LEU A 93 0.70 2.06 -8.78
CA LEU A 93 1.13 1.17 -7.70
C LEU A 93 -0.03 0.80 -6.77
N SER A 94 -0.91 1.74 -6.41
CA SER A 94 -2.07 1.44 -5.55
C SER A 94 -3.01 0.42 -6.21
N ASN A 95 -3.23 0.53 -7.51
CA ASN A 95 -4.06 -0.39 -8.28
C ASN A 95 -3.40 -1.76 -8.44
N GLU A 96 -2.11 -1.80 -8.80
CA GLU A 96 -1.33 -3.05 -8.90
C GLU A 96 -1.34 -3.82 -7.57
N ARG A 97 -1.10 -3.14 -6.45
CA ARG A 97 -1.10 -3.76 -5.12
C ARG A 97 -2.47 -4.31 -4.72
N CYS A 98 -3.55 -3.61 -5.09
CA CYS A 98 -4.92 -4.10 -4.90
C CYS A 98 -5.15 -5.39 -5.70
N ALA A 99 -4.80 -5.40 -6.98
CA ALA A 99 -4.93 -6.57 -7.85
C ALA A 99 -4.15 -7.79 -7.30
N VAL A 100 -2.89 -7.59 -6.91
CA VAL A 100 -2.08 -8.65 -6.30
C VAL A 100 -2.73 -9.20 -5.03
N PHE A 101 -3.24 -8.34 -4.15
CA PHE A 101 -3.94 -8.77 -2.93
C PHE A 101 -5.21 -9.59 -3.23
N LEU A 102 -5.98 -9.18 -4.24
CA LEU A 102 -7.18 -9.90 -4.69
C LEU A 102 -6.82 -11.28 -5.24
N LEU A 103 -5.78 -11.39 -6.06
CA LEU A 103 -5.30 -12.67 -6.62
C LEU A 103 -4.72 -13.60 -5.55
N GLU A 104 -4.08 -13.06 -4.51
CA GLU A 104 -3.60 -13.85 -3.37
C GLU A 104 -4.76 -14.42 -2.51
N SER A 105 -5.96 -13.85 -2.62
CA SER A 105 -7.14 -14.26 -1.85
C SER A 105 -7.82 -15.49 -2.49
N ARG A 106 -7.29 -16.68 -2.18
CA ARG A 106 -7.65 -18.00 -2.77
C ARG A 106 -9.14 -18.44 -2.75
N ASN A 107 -10.04 -17.69 -2.13
CA ASN A 107 -11.44 -18.09 -1.90
C ASN A 107 -12.48 -17.23 -2.60
N ASP A 108 -12.09 -16.32 -3.50
CA ASP A 108 -13.07 -15.46 -4.18
C ASP A 108 -13.14 -15.77 -5.68
N LYS A 109 -14.33 -16.18 -6.13
CA LYS A 109 -14.63 -16.50 -7.53
C LYS A 109 -14.54 -15.26 -8.44
N ASN A 110 -14.72 -14.07 -7.88
CA ASN A 110 -14.67 -12.80 -8.60
C ASN A 110 -13.30 -12.12 -8.49
N ALA A 111 -12.34 -12.71 -7.76
CA ALA A 111 -11.00 -12.13 -7.55
C ALA A 111 -10.28 -11.81 -8.85
N VAL A 112 -10.49 -12.61 -9.90
CA VAL A 112 -9.83 -12.42 -11.20
C VAL A 112 -10.42 -11.21 -11.93
N GLU A 113 -11.74 -11.05 -11.96
CA GLU A 113 -12.40 -9.91 -12.60
C GLU A 113 -12.05 -8.60 -11.89
N ASP A 114 -12.12 -8.58 -10.55
CA ASP A 114 -11.73 -7.41 -9.76
C ASP A 114 -10.24 -7.07 -9.94
N ALA A 115 -9.37 -8.08 -10.00
CA ALA A 115 -7.94 -7.87 -10.23
C ALA A 115 -7.65 -7.33 -11.63
N VAL A 116 -8.31 -7.83 -12.68
CA VAL A 116 -8.17 -7.33 -14.05
C VAL A 116 -8.59 -5.86 -14.13
N PHE A 117 -9.73 -5.50 -13.54
CA PHE A 117 -10.17 -4.10 -13.48
C PHE A 117 -9.13 -3.17 -12.84
N HIS A 118 -8.48 -3.61 -11.76
CA HIS A 118 -7.43 -2.84 -11.13
C HIS A 118 -6.16 -2.79 -11.99
N LEU A 119 -5.77 -3.89 -12.64
CA LEU A 119 -4.60 -3.90 -13.54
C LEU A 119 -4.78 -2.97 -14.74
N GLU A 120 -5.97 -2.89 -15.34
CA GLU A 120 -6.27 -1.96 -16.43
C GLU A 120 -6.10 -0.49 -15.99
N LYS A 121 -6.38 -0.18 -14.72
CA LYS A 121 -6.18 1.16 -14.13
C LYS A 121 -4.74 1.46 -13.70
N ALA A 122 -3.84 0.49 -13.84
CA ALA A 122 -2.42 0.66 -13.48
C ALA A 122 -1.55 1.05 -14.68
N ILE A 123 -2.09 1.04 -15.91
CA ILE A 123 -1.43 1.42 -17.18
C ILE A 123 -1.85 2.84 -17.56
#